data_AF-Q1QPC6-F1
#
_entry.id   AF-Q1QPC6-F1
#
_cell.length_a   1.000
_cell.length_b   1.000
_cell.length_c   1.000
_cell.angle_alpha   90.00
_cell.angle_beta   90.00
_cell.angle_gamma   90.00
#
_symmetry.space_group_name_H-M   'P 1'
#
loop_
_entity.id
_entity.type
_entity.pdbx_description
1 polymer ?
#
loop_
_entity_poly.entity_id
_entity_poly.type
_entity_poly.pdbx_seq_one_letter_code
_entity_poly.pdbx_strand_id
1 'polypeptide(L)'
;MDDKHILQNATRSAAQAGMITLVFENFTAQLIRYVLSGYLLDDTSLMRLRDDCIRDLKNSTMTGMSLEEEAEVFRQAVENATKLLDAAITRGREV
;
A
#
# COMPACT_ATOMS: atom_id res chain seq x y z
N MET A 1 14.99 5.71 29.26
CA MET A 1 14.54 5.71 27.84
C MET A 1 13.49 4.61 27.81
N ASP A 2 12.19 4.92 27.83
CA ASP A 2 11.22 3.85 28.15
C ASP A 2 9.89 4.02 27.42
N ASP A 3 8.75 4.18 28.08
CA ASP A 3 7.48 3.81 27.46
C ASP A 3 7.01 4.74 26.32
N LYS A 4 7.32 6.03 26.38
CA LYS A 4 6.85 7.01 25.38
C LYS A 4 7.44 6.76 23.98
N HIS A 5 8.72 6.40 23.92
CA HIS A 5 9.38 6.07 22.64
C HIS A 5 8.91 4.74 22.07
N ILE A 6 8.66 3.75 22.95
CA ILE A 6 8.09 2.46 22.56
C ILE A 6 6.70 2.66 21.98
N LEU A 7 5.85 3.45 22.65
CA LEU A 7 4.48 3.73 22.19
C LEU A 7 4.48 4.47 20.85
N GLN A 8 5.33 5.49 20.68
CA GLN A 8 5.46 6.21 19.41
C GLN A 8 5.92 5.31 18.26
N ASN A 9 6.88 4.43 18.50
CA ASN A 9 7.32 3.47 17.50
C ASN A 9 6.23 2.45 17.16
N ALA A 10 5.48 1.95 18.15
CA ALA A 10 4.36 1.05 17.94
C ALA A 10 3.25 1.71 17.10
N THR A 11 2.89 2.95 17.41
CA THR A 11 1.92 3.73 16.63
C THR A 11 2.38 3.91 15.18
N ARG A 12 3.67 4.23 14.97
CA ARG A 12 4.25 4.37 13.63
C ARG A 12 4.16 3.08 12.83
N SER A 13 4.56 1.96 13.44
CA SER A 13 4.51 0.64 12.80
C SER A 13 3.08 0.22 12.49
N ALA A 14 2.13 0.47 13.41
CA ALA A 14 0.72 0.17 13.21
C ALA A 14 0.13 1.00 12.06
N ALA A 15 0.45 2.30 11.98
CA ALA A 15 0.02 3.17 10.89
C ALA A 15 0.54 2.67 9.53
N GLN A 16 1.81 2.28 9.45
CA GLN A 16 2.41 1.72 8.24
C GLN A 16 1.75 0.41 7.83
N ALA A 17 1.56 -0.51 8.77
CA ALA A 17 0.88 -1.78 8.51
C ALA A 17 -0.55 -1.55 8.02
N GLY A 18 -1.30 -0.66 8.68
CA GLY A 18 -2.66 -0.29 8.28
C GLY A 18 -2.72 0.25 6.86
N MET A 19 -1.83 1.18 6.50
CA MET A 19 -1.78 1.71 5.14
C MET A 19 -1.42 0.66 4.09
N ILE A 20 -0.46 -0.23 4.39
CA ILE A 20 -0.12 -1.34 3.49
C ILE A 20 -1.36 -2.23 3.28
N THR A 21 -2.08 -2.59 4.36
CA THR A 21 -3.30 -3.37 4.26
C THR A 21 -4.36 -2.70 3.39
N LEU A 22 -4.59 -1.39 3.55
CA LEU A 22 -5.53 -0.64 2.72
C LEU A 22 -5.15 -0.64 1.25
N VAL A 23 -3.85 -0.57 0.92
CA VAL A 23 -3.39 -0.68 -0.48
C VAL A 23 -3.69 -2.06 -1.05
N PHE A 24 -3.42 -3.13 -0.29
CA PHE A 24 -3.72 -4.48 -0.74
C PHE A 24 -5.22 -4.71 -0.93
N GLU A 25 -6.05 -4.21 -0.01
CA GLU A 25 -7.50 -4.27 -0.14
C GLU A 25 -7.98 -3.52 -1.40
N ASN A 26 -7.50 -2.31 -1.64
CA ASN A 26 -7.82 -1.53 -2.83
C ASN A 26 -7.39 -2.28 -4.11
N PHE A 27 -6.17 -2.82 -4.12
CA PHE A 27 -5.65 -3.58 -5.26
C PHE A 27 -6.50 -4.81 -5.56
N THR A 28 -6.84 -5.61 -4.54
CA THR A 28 -7.74 -6.76 -4.69
C THR A 28 -9.11 -6.34 -5.21
N ALA A 29 -9.70 -5.26 -4.69
CA ALA A 29 -10.99 -4.77 -5.15
C ALA A 29 -10.94 -4.27 -6.61
N GLN A 30 -9.85 -3.61 -7.02
CA GLN A 30 -9.66 -3.18 -8.41
C GLN A 30 -9.44 -4.37 -9.35
N LEU A 31 -8.65 -5.37 -8.95
CA LEU A 31 -8.48 -6.62 -9.69
C LEU A 31 -9.80 -7.34 -9.95
N ILE A 32 -10.59 -7.56 -8.89
CA ILE A 32 -11.90 -8.23 -9.00
C ILE A 32 -12.81 -7.45 -9.97
N ARG A 33 -12.91 -6.13 -9.80
CA ARG A 33 -13.72 -5.27 -10.69
C ARG A 33 -13.26 -5.34 -12.14
N TYR A 34 -11.96 -5.34 -12.38
CA TYR A 34 -11.38 -5.38 -13.72
C TYR A 34 -11.72 -6.70 -14.43
N VAL A 35 -11.54 -7.84 -13.74
CA VAL A 35 -11.88 -9.17 -14.27
C VAL A 35 -13.39 -9.32 -14.49
N LEU A 36 -14.22 -8.88 -13.54
CA LEU A 36 -15.69 -8.93 -13.67
C LEU A 36 -16.22 -8.07 -14.84
N SER A 37 -15.46 -7.04 -15.24
CA SER A 37 -15.78 -6.22 -16.42
C SER A 37 -15.42 -6.90 -17.75
N GLY A 38 -14.89 -8.12 -17.72
CA GLY A 38 -14.54 -8.91 -18.91
C GLY A 38 -13.17 -8.58 -19.51
N TYR A 39 -12.35 -7.78 -18.84
CA TYR A 39 -11.00 -7.48 -19.30
C TYR A 39 -10.03 -8.63 -18.98
N LEU A 40 -9.09 -8.87 -19.90
CA LEU A 40 -8.00 -9.82 -19.67
C LEU A 40 -6.98 -9.21 -18.71
N LEU A 41 -6.62 -9.98 -17.69
CA LEU A 41 -5.59 -9.60 -16.73
C LEU A 41 -4.19 -9.92 -17.31
N ASP A 42 -3.65 -8.99 -18.09
CA ASP A 42 -2.29 -9.02 -18.62
C ASP A 42 -1.30 -8.20 -17.77
N ASP A 43 -0.01 -8.28 -18.10
CA ASP A 43 1.05 -7.57 -17.38
C ASP A 43 0.86 -6.05 -17.37
N THR A 44 0.39 -5.47 -18.46
CA THR A 44 0.17 -4.02 -18.56
C THR A 44 -0.95 -3.61 -17.62
N SER A 45 -2.03 -4.37 -17.58
CA SER A 45 -3.17 -4.12 -16.70
C SER A 45 -2.78 -4.29 -15.23
N LEU A 46 -1.98 -5.31 -14.87
CA LEU A 46 -1.49 -5.53 -13.52
C LEU A 46 -0.62 -4.36 -13.03
N MET A 47 0.33 -3.91 -13.85
CA MET A 47 1.18 -2.76 -13.54
C MET A 47 0.34 -1.48 -13.39
N ARG A 48 -0.65 -1.28 -14.26
CA ARG A 48 -1.56 -0.12 -14.18
C ARG A 48 -2.38 -0.13 -12.88
N LEU A 49 -2.99 -1.26 -12.53
CA LEU A 49 -3.80 -1.39 -11.32
C LEU A 49 -2.94 -1.19 -10.06
N ARG A 50 -1.69 -1.66 -10.06
CA ARG A 50 -0.71 -1.36 -9.01
C ARG A 50 -0.48 0.14 -8.91
N ASP A 51 -0.17 0.80 -10.02
CA ASP A 51 0.16 2.23 -10.05
C ASP A 51 -1.03 3.10 -9.60
N ASP A 52 -2.25 2.72 -9.96
CA ASP A 52 -3.47 3.36 -9.49
C ASP A 52 -3.59 3.26 -7.96
N CYS A 53 -3.35 2.07 -7.38
CA CYS A 53 -3.39 1.88 -5.93
C CYS A 53 -2.29 2.67 -5.19
N ILE A 54 -1.08 2.73 -5.74
CA ILE A 54 0.01 3.51 -5.16
C ILE A 54 -0.29 5.02 -5.24
N ARG A 55 -0.90 5.48 -6.33
CA ARG A 55 -1.35 6.87 -6.46
C ARG A 55 -2.43 7.20 -5.42
N ASP A 56 -3.39 6.30 -5.21
CA ASP A 56 -4.44 6.47 -4.20
C ASP A 56 -3.84 6.57 -2.79
N LEU A 57 -2.83 5.74 -2.48
CA LEU A 57 -2.10 5.83 -1.20
C LEU A 57 -1.40 7.18 -1.04
N LYS A 58 -0.70 7.66 -2.08
CA LYS A 58 -0.01 8.96 -2.05
C LYS A 58 -0.95 10.15 -1.83
N ASN A 59 -2.22 10.00 -2.25
CA ASN A 59 -3.25 11.03 -2.11
C ASN A 59 -4.13 10.81 -0.87
N SER A 60 -3.83 9.81 -0.04
CA SER A 60 -4.53 9.58 1.22
C SER A 60 -4.05 10.57 2.28
N THR A 61 -4.86 10.75 3.33
CA THR A 61 -4.52 11.60 4.46
C THR A 61 -4.52 10.79 5.75
N MET A 62 -3.64 11.15 6.68
CA MET A 62 -3.56 10.53 7.99
C MET A 62 -3.67 11.63 9.07
N THR A 63 -4.43 11.37 10.12
CA THR A 63 -4.64 12.34 11.20
C THR A 63 -4.02 11.83 12.51
N GLY A 64 -3.62 12.76 13.38
CA GLY A 64 -3.12 12.43 14.72
C GLY A 64 -1.60 12.30 14.83
N MET A 65 -0.85 12.81 13.86
CA MET A 65 0.62 12.87 13.84
C MET A 65 1.08 14.27 13.39
N SER A 66 2.36 14.61 13.57
CA SER A 66 2.91 15.81 12.93
C SER A 66 3.03 15.61 11.41
N LEU A 67 3.10 16.70 10.63
CA LEU A 67 3.26 16.63 9.18
C LEU A 67 4.55 15.88 8.77
N GLU A 68 5.64 16.07 9.53
CA GLU A 68 6.90 15.39 9.28
C GLU A 68 6.80 13.88 9.54
N GLU A 69 6.12 13.48 10.62
CA GLU A 69 5.89 12.08 10.94
C GLU A 69 4.98 11.41 9.92
N GLU A 70 3.92 12.11 9.51
CA GLU A 70 2.99 11.67 8.47
C GLU A 70 3.74 11.45 7.14
N ALA A 71 4.53 12.43 6.70
CA ALA A 71 5.30 12.34 5.47
C ALA A 71 6.27 11.14 5.46
N GLU A 72 6.98 10.90 6.56
CA GLU A 72 7.90 9.77 6.66
C GLU A 72 7.16 8.42 6.68
N VAL A 73 6.03 8.35 7.38
CA VAL A 73 5.18 7.17 7.44
C VAL A 73 4.59 6.84 6.06
N PHE A 74 4.11 7.84 5.33
CA PHE A 74 3.67 7.68 3.94
C PHE A 74 4.80 7.23 3.03
N ARG A 75 5.99 7.84 3.13
CA ARG A 75 7.15 7.46 2.32
C ARG A 75 7.48 5.98 2.49
N GLN A 76 7.55 5.51 3.74
CA GLN A 76 7.84 4.10 4.04
C GLN A 76 6.70 3.16 3.60
N ALA A 77 5.45 3.55 3.80
CA ALA A 77 4.29 2.74 3.39
C ALA A 77 4.22 2.60 1.86
N VAL A 78 4.42 3.68 1.12
CA VAL A 78 4.48 3.67 -0.35
C VAL A 78 5.61 2.78 -0.86
N GLU A 79 6.80 2.91 -0.28
CA GLU A 79 7.96 2.11 -0.64
C GLU A 79 7.70 0.61 -0.40
N ASN A 80 7.17 0.26 0.77
CA ASN A 80 6.88 -1.12 1.14
C ASN A 80 5.74 -1.71 0.31
N ALA A 81 4.65 -0.97 0.12
CA ALA A 81 3.51 -1.42 -0.69
C ALA A 81 3.92 -1.68 -2.14
N THR A 82 4.75 -0.80 -2.72
CA THR A 82 5.28 -0.98 -4.09
C THR A 82 6.07 -2.28 -4.19
N LYS A 83 7.04 -2.50 -3.29
CA LYS A 83 7.86 -3.73 -3.28
C LYS A 83 7.02 -4.99 -3.11
N LEU A 84 6.03 -4.96 -2.22
CA LEU A 84 5.18 -6.12 -1.95
C LEU A 84 4.26 -6.45 -3.14
N LEU A 85 3.67 -5.43 -3.78
CA LEU A 85 2.85 -5.62 -4.98
C LEU A 85 3.68 -6.12 -6.16
N ASP A 86 4.87 -5.54 -6.38
CA ASP A 86 5.80 -5.99 -7.42
C ASP A 86 6.19 -7.45 -7.23
N ALA A 87 6.49 -7.84 -5.99
CA ALA A 87 6.82 -9.22 -5.64
C ALA A 87 5.62 -10.17 -5.77
N ALA A 88 4.39 -9.71 -5.48
CA ALA A 88 3.18 -10.50 -5.65
C ALA A 88 2.87 -10.75 -7.12
N ILE A 89 2.97 -9.71 -7.96
CA ILE A 89 2.76 -9.80 -9.40
C ILE A 89 3.82 -10.69 -10.03
N THR A 90 5.09 -10.50 -9.68
CA THR A 90 6.19 -11.31 -10.21
C THR A 90 6.03 -12.78 -9.84
N ARG A 91 5.77 -13.10 -8.57
CA ARG A 91 5.57 -14.50 -8.13
C ARG A 91 4.31 -15.14 -8.72
N GLY A 92 3.25 -14.38 -8.90
CA GLY A 92 2.04 -14.86 -9.57
C GLY A 92 2.26 -15.27 -11.03
N ARG A 93 3.33 -14.80 -11.68
CA ARG A 93 3.73 -15.20 -13.04
C ARG A 93 4.51 -16.51 -13.10
N GLU A 94 5.13 -16.92 -12.00
CA GLU A 94 5.95 -18.14 -11.93
C GLU A 94 5.11 -19.41 -11.68
N VAL A 95 3.79 -19.26 -11.54
CA VAL A 95 2.82 -20.33 -11.25
C VAL A 95 2.14 -20.84 -12.52
#